data_AF-A0A2V6V8D6-F1
#
_entry.id   AF-A0A2V6V8D6-F1
#
_cell.length_a   1.000
_cell.length_b   1.000
_cell.length_c   1.000
_cell.angle_alpha   90.00
_cell.angle_beta   90.00
_cell.angle_gamma   90.00
#
_symmetry.space_group_name_H-M   'P 1'
#
loop_
_entity.id
_entity.type
_entity.pdbx_description
1 polymer ?
#
loop_
_entity_poly.entity_id
_entity_poly.type
_entity_poly.pdbx_seq_one_letter_code
_entity_poly.pdbx_strand_id
1 'polypeptide(L)'
;MPTGNFRASIPVIAGVFSLLQPLDSAARVEERRMAQARGGGSHPISALLLLVSLALPIGVSARALPAQATEVLAEVDGESISREDVDKALGVQLGTLEKQIYDLRRQKLETMIDERLLAREAAKRRVTVPALFESEVTTKAGAVSDGEVEGFYQATKSRLTGDEAQLRERIRAHLLSQKVERRRAAFLQALRSETRVAVHLSEPPVYRAQIAIDGAPFRGGEAAPVTIVAFSDFHCPFCKRVNPTLAQVMSRYGDRVRLVFRDFPLDKLHPQARRAAEAGRCAKDQGKFWEYHDLLFANAPSADSDALTTYARQAGLDVPGFERCISSGTHAAAVQRDIDEAIRLGLTGTPNFFINGRLLVGAQPLESFVRMIDEELRQAK
;
A
#
# COMPACT_ATOMS: atom_id res chain seq x y z
N MET A 1 32.93 27.26 38.09
CA MET A 1 33.70 27.74 36.91
C MET A 1 34.81 26.73 36.67
N PRO A 2 34.99 26.16 35.47
CA PRO A 2 34.81 26.79 34.16
C PRO A 2 33.73 26.14 33.27
N THR A 3 33.30 26.93 32.29
CA THR A 3 32.26 26.67 31.29
C THR A 3 32.88 26.05 30.03
N GLY A 4 32.45 24.85 29.66
CA GLY A 4 32.76 24.20 28.39
C GLY A 4 31.58 24.29 27.43
N ASN A 5 31.73 25.10 26.36
CA ASN A 5 30.79 25.23 25.25
C ASN A 5 30.76 23.95 24.40
N PHE A 6 29.66 23.21 24.43
CA PHE A 6 29.33 22.22 23.39
C PHE A 6 28.32 22.82 22.42
N ARG A 7 28.78 23.19 21.22
CA ARG A 7 27.94 23.50 20.07
C ARG A 7 27.38 22.18 19.51
N ALA A 8 26.10 21.92 19.76
CA ALA A 8 25.34 20.91 19.03
C ALA A 8 25.04 21.43 17.62
N SER A 9 25.57 20.76 16.61
CA SER A 9 25.23 20.99 15.21
C SER A 9 23.94 20.22 14.89
N ILE A 10 22.86 20.95 14.64
CA ILE A 10 21.56 20.42 14.18
C ILE A 10 21.62 20.36 12.64
N PRO A 11 21.31 19.23 11.98
CA PRO A 11 21.26 19.18 10.53
C PRO A 11 19.99 19.90 10.05
N VAL A 12 20.17 20.95 9.26
CA VAL A 12 19.12 21.68 8.58
C VAL A 12 18.54 20.79 7.48
N ILE A 13 17.21 20.64 7.51
CA ILE A 13 16.39 20.00 6.49
C ILE A 13 16.49 20.81 5.19
N ALA A 14 17.30 20.34 4.24
CA ALA A 14 17.24 20.72 2.84
C ALA A 14 16.45 19.66 2.10
N GLY A 15 15.20 19.93 1.73
CA GLY A 15 14.37 18.89 1.10
C GLY A 15 12.94 19.30 0.75
N VAL A 16 12.73 20.49 0.19
CA VAL A 16 11.54 20.77 -0.64
C VAL A 16 11.96 21.83 -1.63
N PHE A 17 12.24 21.47 -2.88
CA PHE A 17 12.21 22.29 -4.11
C PHE A 17 13.07 21.59 -5.16
N SER A 18 12.55 20.51 -5.73
CA SER A 18 13.04 19.99 -7.00
C SER A 18 11.91 19.24 -7.68
N LEU A 19 11.48 19.75 -8.83
CA LEU A 19 10.80 19.09 -9.96
C LEU A 19 9.93 20.14 -10.66
N LEU A 20 10.52 20.83 -11.65
CA LEU A 20 9.82 21.46 -12.77
C LEU A 20 10.90 21.77 -13.83
N GLN A 21 11.18 20.80 -14.69
CA GLN A 21 11.76 21.03 -16.01
C GLN A 21 10.70 20.63 -17.06
N PRO A 22 10.46 21.44 -18.10
CA PRO A 22 9.53 21.09 -19.16
C PRO A 22 10.14 20.06 -20.12
N LEU A 23 9.40 18.98 -20.37
CA LEU A 23 9.64 18.03 -21.45
C LEU A 23 9.16 18.65 -22.77
N ASP A 24 10.09 19.15 -23.58
CA ASP A 24 9.79 19.65 -24.92
C ASP A 24 10.70 18.94 -25.94
N SER A 25 10.30 17.74 -26.38
CA SER A 25 10.95 16.99 -27.47
C SER A 25 10.18 15.72 -27.88
N ALA A 26 8.89 15.80 -28.21
CA ALA A 26 8.16 14.66 -28.81
C ALA A 26 7.23 15.02 -29.97
N ALA A 27 7.01 16.31 -30.26
CA ALA A 27 6.00 16.76 -31.23
C ALA A 27 6.51 16.92 -32.69
N ARG A 28 7.67 16.37 -33.08
CA ARG A 28 8.21 16.55 -34.46
C ARG A 28 8.36 15.28 -35.30
N VAL A 29 7.85 14.13 -34.86
CA VAL A 29 8.04 12.86 -35.58
C VAL A 29 6.76 12.33 -36.25
N GLU A 30 5.57 12.85 -35.93
CA GLU A 30 4.30 12.28 -36.43
C GLU A 30 3.72 12.92 -37.71
N GLU A 31 4.21 14.07 -38.16
CA GLU A 31 3.67 14.75 -39.36
C GLU A 31 4.19 14.24 -40.71
N ARG A 32 5.03 13.19 -40.75
CA ARG A 32 5.56 12.62 -42.01
C ARG A 32 5.01 11.24 -42.40
N ARG A 33 3.88 10.82 -41.86
CA ARG A 33 3.25 9.53 -42.20
C ARG A 33 1.75 9.60 -42.52
N MET A 34 1.29 10.59 -43.27
CA MET A 34 0.00 10.50 -43.95
C MET A 34 -0.01 11.23 -45.29
N ALA A 35 0.58 10.59 -46.31
CA ALA A 35 0.34 10.91 -47.71
C ALA A 35 0.77 9.73 -48.59
N GLN A 36 -0.06 8.70 -48.69
CA GLN A 36 -0.17 7.80 -49.86
C GLN A 36 -1.14 6.64 -49.54
N ALA A 37 -2.38 6.73 -50.06
CA ALA A 37 -3.17 5.61 -50.56
C ALA A 37 -4.58 6.12 -50.92
N ARG A 38 -4.76 6.55 -52.17
CA ARG A 38 -6.07 6.66 -52.83
C ARG A 38 -5.98 6.10 -54.23
N GLY A 39 -7.00 5.34 -54.60
CA GLY A 39 -7.24 4.72 -55.91
C GLY A 39 -7.55 3.23 -55.70
N GLY A 40 -8.72 2.68 -55.99
CA GLY A 40 -9.83 3.09 -56.85
C GLY A 40 -10.22 1.85 -57.66
N GLY A 41 -11.49 1.43 -57.63
CA GLY A 41 -11.94 0.27 -58.42
C GLY A 41 -13.29 -0.29 -57.99
N SER A 42 -14.35 0.20 -58.62
CA SER A 42 -15.73 -0.26 -58.58
C SER A 42 -15.98 -1.44 -59.53
N HIS A 43 -16.86 -2.39 -59.19
CA HIS A 43 -17.96 -2.89 -60.04
C HIS A 43 -18.94 -3.78 -59.22
N PRO A 44 -20.25 -3.77 -59.52
CA PRO A 44 -21.30 -4.52 -58.78
C PRO A 44 -21.65 -5.84 -59.47
N ILE A 45 -22.25 -6.81 -58.76
CA ILE A 45 -23.22 -7.80 -59.29
C ILE A 45 -23.97 -8.51 -58.13
N SER A 46 -25.29 -8.48 -58.27
CA SER A 46 -26.37 -9.40 -57.88
C SER A 46 -26.40 -10.20 -56.58
N ALA A 47 -27.52 -9.96 -55.89
CA ALA A 47 -28.29 -10.82 -54.99
C ALA A 47 -28.30 -12.33 -55.31
N LEU A 48 -28.23 -13.14 -54.26
CA LEU A 48 -29.01 -14.38 -54.16
C LEU A 48 -29.29 -14.71 -52.68
N LEU A 49 -30.59 -14.69 -52.33
CA LEU A 49 -31.13 -15.23 -51.09
C LEU A 49 -30.95 -16.75 -51.06
N LEU A 50 -30.38 -17.28 -49.98
CA LEU A 50 -30.55 -18.67 -49.59
C LEU A 50 -30.79 -18.75 -48.08
N LEU A 51 -32.06 -18.99 -47.74
CA LEU A 51 -32.54 -19.35 -46.42
C LEU A 51 -31.96 -20.73 -46.05
N VAL A 52 -31.01 -20.76 -45.12
CA VAL A 52 -30.63 -21.97 -44.40
C VAL A 52 -31.19 -21.87 -42.99
N SER A 53 -32.21 -22.66 -42.73
CA SER A 53 -32.78 -22.91 -41.40
C SER A 53 -31.74 -23.53 -40.48
N LEU A 54 -31.30 -22.78 -39.46
CA LEU A 54 -30.45 -23.28 -38.38
C LEU A 54 -31.25 -23.32 -37.08
N ALA A 55 -31.48 -24.53 -36.57
CA ALA A 55 -32.01 -24.77 -35.24
C ALA A 55 -31.10 -24.09 -34.20
N LEU A 56 -31.68 -23.27 -33.31
CA LEU A 56 -30.99 -22.76 -32.14
C LEU A 56 -30.87 -23.88 -31.10
N PRO A 57 -29.66 -24.28 -30.67
CA PRO A 57 -29.52 -24.84 -29.33
C PRO A 57 -29.61 -23.67 -28.34
N ILE A 58 -30.50 -23.79 -27.36
CA ILE A 58 -30.48 -22.94 -26.17
C ILE A 58 -29.20 -23.32 -25.41
N GLY A 59 -28.10 -22.68 -25.77
CA GLY A 59 -26.84 -22.75 -25.05
C GLY A 59 -27.02 -22.03 -23.73
N VAL A 60 -27.12 -22.78 -22.65
CA VAL A 60 -26.74 -22.30 -21.32
C VAL A 60 -25.31 -21.77 -21.47
N SER A 61 -25.12 -20.46 -21.38
CA SER A 61 -23.79 -19.85 -21.33
C SER A 61 -23.08 -20.37 -20.09
N ALA A 62 -22.39 -21.50 -20.22
CA ALA A 62 -21.30 -21.86 -19.35
C ALA A 62 -20.34 -20.68 -19.43
N ARG A 63 -20.27 -19.92 -18.34
CA ARG A 63 -19.30 -18.85 -18.15
C ARG A 63 -17.93 -19.50 -18.37
N ALA A 64 -17.34 -19.27 -19.56
CA ALA A 64 -16.02 -19.76 -19.86
C ALA A 64 -15.12 -19.32 -18.71
N LEU A 65 -14.61 -20.27 -17.94
CA LEU A 65 -13.50 -20.02 -17.04
C LEU A 65 -12.44 -19.33 -17.91
N PRO A 66 -11.86 -18.20 -17.48
CA PRO A 66 -10.91 -17.49 -18.31
C PRO A 66 -9.83 -18.48 -18.71
N ALA A 67 -9.67 -18.71 -20.01
CA ALA A 67 -8.82 -19.77 -20.59
C ALA A 67 -7.34 -19.72 -20.13
N GLN A 68 -6.96 -18.67 -19.41
CA GLN A 68 -5.65 -18.46 -18.81
C GLN A 68 -5.44 -19.21 -17.49
N ALA A 69 -6.49 -19.51 -16.71
CA ALA A 69 -6.33 -20.11 -15.37
C ALA A 69 -5.79 -21.56 -15.42
N THR A 70 -6.04 -22.29 -16.50
CA THR A 70 -5.64 -23.71 -16.67
C THR A 70 -4.48 -23.88 -17.65
N GLU A 71 -3.76 -22.80 -17.98
CA GLU A 71 -2.63 -22.86 -18.90
C GLU A 71 -1.46 -23.62 -18.26
N VAL A 72 -1.04 -24.74 -18.87
CA VAL A 72 0.19 -25.45 -18.47
C VAL A 72 1.38 -24.65 -18.99
N LEU A 73 2.25 -24.21 -18.08
CA LEU A 73 3.43 -23.40 -18.40
C LEU A 73 4.69 -24.26 -18.55
N ALA A 74 4.77 -25.38 -17.82
CA ALA A 74 5.87 -26.34 -17.91
C ALA A 74 5.43 -27.73 -17.46
N GLU A 75 6.25 -28.75 -17.74
CA GLU A 75 6.08 -30.13 -17.28
C GLU A 75 7.45 -30.67 -16.82
N VAL A 76 7.47 -31.39 -15.69
CA VAL A 76 8.66 -32.05 -15.13
C VAL A 76 8.29 -33.50 -14.82
N ASP A 77 8.89 -34.46 -15.54
CA ASP A 77 8.64 -35.89 -15.37
C ASP A 77 7.15 -36.30 -15.38
N GLY A 78 6.31 -35.61 -16.17
CA GLY A 78 4.87 -35.86 -16.21
C GLY A 78 4.03 -34.95 -15.32
N GLU A 79 4.65 -34.21 -14.39
CA GLU A 79 3.97 -33.27 -13.51
C GLU A 79 3.88 -31.89 -14.14
N SER A 80 2.66 -31.40 -14.34
CA SER A 80 2.41 -30.08 -14.94
C SER A 80 2.55 -28.96 -13.91
N ILE A 81 3.21 -27.87 -14.31
CA ILE A 81 3.22 -26.58 -13.62
C ILE A 81 2.28 -25.65 -14.39
N SER A 82 1.14 -25.29 -13.78
CA SER A 82 0.17 -24.39 -14.39
C SER A 82 0.44 -22.92 -14.06
N ARG A 83 -0.22 -22.01 -14.79
CA ARG A 83 -0.26 -20.58 -14.44
C ARG A 83 -0.79 -20.36 -13.03
N GLU A 84 -1.82 -21.10 -12.62
CA GLU A 84 -2.38 -21.00 -11.28
C GLU A 84 -1.36 -21.40 -10.21
N ASP A 85 -0.53 -22.42 -10.45
CA ASP A 85 0.52 -22.84 -9.52
C ASP A 85 1.57 -21.74 -9.35
N VAL A 86 1.98 -21.10 -10.46
CA VAL A 86 2.91 -19.98 -10.44
C VAL A 86 2.30 -18.75 -9.74
N ASP A 87 1.06 -18.39 -10.06
CA ASP A 87 0.39 -17.23 -9.46
C ASP A 87 0.17 -17.42 -7.95
N LYS A 88 -0.19 -18.64 -7.51
CA LYS A 88 -0.27 -18.99 -6.09
C LYS A 88 1.10 -18.92 -5.41
N ALA A 89 2.16 -19.37 -6.07
CA ALA A 89 3.51 -19.32 -5.54
C ALA A 89 4.04 -17.89 -5.41
N LEU A 90 3.75 -17.01 -6.38
CA LEU A 90 4.08 -15.58 -6.32
C LEU A 90 3.27 -14.85 -5.24
N GLY A 91 2.00 -15.22 -5.13
CA GLY A 91 1.07 -14.79 -4.11
C GLY A 91 1.03 -13.28 -3.86
N VAL A 92 1.52 -12.85 -2.70
CA VAL A 92 1.49 -11.44 -2.25
C VAL A 92 2.26 -10.52 -3.19
N GLN A 93 3.34 -11.02 -3.80
CA GLN A 93 4.15 -10.24 -4.73
C GLN A 93 3.34 -9.92 -6.00
N LEU A 94 2.65 -10.91 -6.56
CA LEU A 94 1.81 -10.72 -7.74
C LEU A 94 0.66 -9.75 -7.44
N GLY A 95 -0.08 -9.97 -6.34
CA GLY A 95 -1.18 -9.08 -5.96
C GLY A 95 -0.75 -7.63 -5.74
N THR A 96 0.47 -7.40 -5.23
CA THR A 96 1.04 -6.06 -5.07
C THR A 96 1.27 -5.40 -6.44
N LEU A 97 1.85 -6.13 -7.40
CA LEU A 97 2.09 -5.63 -8.75
C LEU A 97 0.79 -5.39 -9.51
N GLU A 98 -0.20 -6.27 -9.40
CA GLU A 98 -1.52 -6.09 -10.00
C GLU A 98 -2.21 -4.83 -9.48
N LYS A 99 -2.10 -4.55 -8.18
CA LYS A 99 -2.61 -3.32 -7.57
C LYS A 99 -1.90 -2.08 -8.13
N GLN A 100 -0.58 -2.11 -8.27
CA GLN A 100 0.19 -1.01 -8.87
C GLN A 100 -0.21 -0.76 -10.33
N ILE A 101 -0.38 -1.83 -11.11
CA ILE A 101 -0.85 -1.76 -12.50
C ILE A 101 -2.26 -1.14 -12.55
N TYR A 102 -3.16 -1.57 -11.68
CA TYR A 102 -4.50 -1.00 -11.58
C TYR A 102 -4.46 0.49 -11.25
N ASP A 103 -3.66 0.90 -10.26
CA ASP A 103 -3.56 2.30 -9.84
C ASP A 103 -3.02 3.20 -10.97
N LEU A 104 -1.99 2.75 -11.67
CA LEU A 104 -1.45 3.45 -12.84
C LEU A 104 -2.48 3.57 -13.97
N ARG A 105 -3.18 2.47 -14.28
CA ARG A 105 -4.26 2.46 -15.29
C ARG A 105 -5.38 3.41 -14.91
N ARG A 106 -5.81 3.38 -13.65
CA ARG A 106 -6.86 4.26 -13.11
C ARG A 106 -6.44 5.72 -13.20
N GLN A 107 -5.25 6.07 -12.73
CA GLN A 107 -4.73 7.44 -12.79
C GLN A 107 -4.71 7.95 -14.23
N LYS A 108 -4.17 7.17 -15.18
CA LYS A 108 -4.13 7.58 -16.58
C LYS A 108 -5.52 7.68 -17.20
N LEU A 109 -6.43 6.75 -16.85
CA LEU A 109 -7.82 6.76 -17.29
C LEU A 109 -8.54 8.03 -16.83
N GLU A 110 -8.39 8.44 -15.57
CA GLU A 110 -8.96 9.68 -15.04
C GLU A 110 -8.48 10.91 -15.80
N THR A 111 -7.17 11.01 -16.07
CA THR A 111 -6.62 12.10 -16.90
C THR A 111 -7.23 12.10 -18.30
N MET A 112 -7.35 10.92 -18.92
CA MET A 112 -7.93 10.73 -20.25
C MET A 112 -9.43 11.06 -20.31
N ILE A 113 -10.16 10.89 -19.20
CA ILE A 113 -11.55 11.31 -19.06
C ILE A 113 -11.62 12.84 -19.04
N ASP A 114 -10.78 13.50 -18.23
CA ASP A 114 -10.76 14.97 -18.13
C ASP A 114 -10.39 15.64 -19.46
N GLU A 115 -9.39 15.11 -20.16
CA GLU A 115 -9.01 15.57 -21.50
C GLU A 115 -10.19 15.50 -22.49
N ARG A 116 -10.95 14.39 -22.48
CA ARG A 116 -12.13 14.22 -23.33
C ARG A 116 -13.26 15.17 -22.95
N LEU A 117 -13.48 15.40 -21.65
CA LEU A 117 -14.49 16.35 -21.16
C LEU A 117 -14.17 17.78 -21.61
N LEU A 118 -12.92 18.21 -21.45
CA LEU A 118 -12.46 19.52 -21.90
C LEU A 118 -12.57 19.68 -23.41
N ALA A 119 -12.13 18.68 -24.18
CA ALA A 119 -12.24 18.71 -25.64
C ALA A 119 -13.71 18.79 -26.11
N ARG A 120 -14.59 18.01 -25.48
CA ARG A 120 -16.04 18.04 -25.76
C ARG A 120 -16.65 19.41 -25.46
N GLU A 121 -16.32 19.99 -24.31
CA GLU A 121 -16.85 21.31 -23.93
C GLU A 121 -16.30 22.42 -24.84
N ALA A 122 -15.01 22.38 -25.18
CA ALA A 122 -14.39 23.32 -26.09
C ALA A 122 -15.05 23.25 -27.48
N ALA A 123 -15.30 22.04 -27.99
CA ALA A 123 -16.02 21.82 -29.25
C ALA A 123 -17.47 22.34 -29.19
N LYS A 124 -18.20 22.06 -28.10
CA LYS A 124 -19.55 22.57 -27.87
C LYS A 124 -19.61 24.10 -27.92
N ARG A 125 -18.58 24.78 -27.40
CA ARG A 125 -18.46 26.24 -27.39
C ARG A 125 -17.74 26.83 -28.61
N ARG A 126 -17.26 25.99 -29.53
CA ARG A 126 -16.48 26.39 -30.72
C ARG A 126 -15.22 27.19 -30.37
N VAL A 127 -14.52 26.81 -29.31
CA VAL A 127 -13.23 27.40 -28.88
C VAL A 127 -12.15 26.32 -28.79
N THR A 128 -10.89 26.72 -28.67
CA THR A 128 -9.80 25.78 -28.37
C THR A 128 -9.79 25.41 -26.88
N VAL A 129 -9.21 24.25 -26.52
CA VAL A 129 -9.07 23.86 -25.11
C VAL A 129 -8.27 24.90 -24.30
N PRO A 130 -7.15 25.47 -24.81
CA PRO A 130 -6.47 26.58 -24.12
C PRO A 130 -7.36 27.80 -23.91
N ALA A 131 -8.17 28.21 -24.90
CA ALA A 131 -9.08 29.34 -24.74
C ALA A 131 -10.22 29.05 -23.74
N LEU A 132 -10.72 27.81 -23.72
CA LEU A 132 -11.66 27.37 -22.70
C LEU A 132 -11.04 27.43 -21.31
N PHE A 133 -9.82 26.92 -21.16
CA PHE A 133 -9.11 26.95 -19.88
C PHE A 133 -8.85 28.38 -19.41
N GLU A 134 -8.43 29.27 -20.30
CA GLU A 134 -8.18 30.66 -19.97
C GLU A 134 -9.45 31.37 -19.48
N SER A 135 -10.56 31.18 -20.18
CA SER A 135 -11.84 31.83 -19.84
C SER A 135 -12.54 31.21 -18.63
N GLU A 136 -12.47 29.89 -18.45
CA GLU A 136 -13.20 29.19 -17.40
C GLU A 136 -12.38 28.94 -16.13
N VAL A 137 -11.05 28.88 -16.26
CA VAL A 137 -10.15 28.58 -15.15
C VAL A 137 -9.31 29.81 -14.81
N THR A 138 -8.40 30.25 -15.68
CA THR A 138 -7.44 31.33 -15.35
C THR A 138 -8.16 32.62 -14.97
N THR A 139 -9.05 33.11 -15.85
CA THR A 139 -9.77 34.38 -15.63
C THR A 139 -10.70 34.29 -14.41
N LYS A 140 -11.40 33.16 -14.24
CA LYS A 140 -12.36 32.98 -13.13
C LYS A 140 -11.71 32.63 -11.79
N ALA A 141 -10.44 32.20 -11.78
CA ALA A 141 -9.68 32.01 -10.54
C ALA A 141 -9.44 33.36 -9.82
N GLY A 142 -9.39 34.45 -10.59
CA GLY A 142 -9.20 35.81 -10.09
C GLY A 142 -7.78 36.08 -9.59
N ALA A 143 -7.46 37.36 -9.40
CA ALA A 143 -6.18 37.77 -8.85
C ALA A 143 -6.04 37.40 -7.37
N VAL A 144 -4.80 37.30 -6.90
CA VAL A 144 -4.48 37.21 -5.47
C VAL A 144 -4.40 38.62 -4.91
N SER A 145 -5.21 38.92 -3.90
CA SER A 145 -5.20 40.21 -3.22
C SER A 145 -4.02 40.34 -2.25
N ASP A 146 -3.60 41.57 -1.98
CA ASP A 146 -2.51 41.83 -1.03
C ASP A 146 -2.87 41.36 0.39
N GLY A 147 -4.15 41.42 0.76
CA GLY A 147 -4.65 40.89 2.03
C GLY A 147 -4.50 39.37 2.15
N GLU A 148 -4.68 38.61 1.06
CA GLU A 148 -4.41 37.17 1.04
C GLU A 148 -2.92 36.87 1.22
N VAL A 149 -2.05 37.64 0.55
CA VAL A 149 -0.59 37.51 0.70
C VAL A 149 -0.18 37.84 2.13
N GLU A 150 -0.70 38.93 2.68
CA GLU A 150 -0.44 39.36 4.06
C GLU A 150 -0.89 38.30 5.07
N GLY A 151 -2.11 37.79 4.95
CA GLY A 151 -2.63 36.76 5.82
C GLY A 151 -1.77 35.49 5.81
N PHE A 152 -1.36 35.06 4.61
CA PHE A 152 -0.48 33.90 4.48
C PHE A 152 0.92 34.16 5.04
N TYR A 153 1.49 35.34 4.76
CA TYR A 153 2.79 35.74 5.28
C TYR A 153 2.79 35.75 6.80
N GLN A 154 1.82 36.41 7.44
CA GLN A 154 1.73 36.48 8.90
C GLN A 154 1.53 35.10 9.54
N ALA A 155 0.73 34.23 8.93
CA ALA A 155 0.52 32.87 9.41
C ALA A 155 1.77 31.99 9.32
N THR A 156 2.71 32.32 8.42
CA THR A 156 3.86 31.46 8.10
C THR A 156 5.20 32.09 8.47
N LYS A 157 5.25 33.39 8.81
CA LYS A 157 6.49 34.18 8.98
C LYS A 157 7.53 33.56 9.92
N SER A 158 7.10 32.87 10.97
CA SER A 158 8.01 32.21 11.93
C SER A 158 8.81 31.04 11.32
N ARG A 159 8.39 30.55 10.15
CA ARG A 159 9.02 29.47 9.39
C ARG A 159 9.70 29.96 8.11
N LEU A 160 9.58 31.24 7.79
CA LEU A 160 10.14 31.83 6.57
C LEU A 160 11.42 32.58 6.92
N THR A 161 12.43 32.44 6.06
CA THR A 161 13.69 33.17 6.15
C THR A 161 14.00 33.80 4.79
N GLY A 162 14.66 34.96 4.79
CA GLY A 162 15.03 35.69 3.59
C GLY A 162 14.33 37.03 3.45
N ASP A 163 14.47 37.62 2.28
CA ASP A 163 13.93 38.94 1.96
C ASP A 163 12.39 38.92 1.87
N GLU A 164 11.74 39.82 2.60
CA GLU A 164 10.29 39.86 2.71
C GLU A 164 9.60 40.13 1.36
N ALA A 165 10.15 41.02 0.53
CA ALA A 165 9.55 41.35 -0.76
C ALA A 165 9.58 40.13 -1.70
N GLN A 166 10.72 39.42 -1.76
CA GLN A 166 10.83 38.18 -2.53
C GLN A 166 9.90 37.08 -1.98
N LEU A 167 9.76 36.96 -0.67
CA LEU A 167 8.85 36.01 -0.04
C LEU A 167 7.40 36.30 -0.41
N ARG A 168 6.97 37.57 -0.37
CA ARG A 168 5.61 37.98 -0.74
C ARG A 168 5.28 37.67 -2.20
N GLU A 169 6.21 37.87 -3.12
CA GLU A 169 6.00 37.49 -4.54
C GLU A 169 5.87 35.98 -4.72
N ARG A 170 6.71 35.19 -4.03
CA ARG A 170 6.59 33.72 -4.04
C ARG A 170 5.26 33.25 -3.44
N ILE A 171 4.82 33.87 -2.35
CA ILE A 171 3.52 33.61 -1.73
C ILE A 171 2.41 33.93 -2.72
N ARG A 172 2.45 35.08 -3.39
CA ARG A 172 1.45 35.46 -4.40
C ARG A 172 1.37 34.42 -5.52
N ALA A 173 2.51 34.01 -6.07
CA ALA A 173 2.56 32.97 -7.11
C ALA A 173 1.98 31.62 -6.61
N HIS A 174 2.30 31.23 -5.37
CA HIS A 174 1.76 30.02 -4.75
C HIS A 174 0.24 30.08 -4.57
N LEU A 175 -0.27 31.17 -4.02
CA LEU A 175 -1.71 31.38 -3.81
C LEU A 175 -2.47 31.44 -5.14
N LEU A 176 -1.86 32.04 -6.17
CA LEU A 176 -2.44 32.07 -7.52
C LEU A 176 -2.53 30.65 -8.10
N SER A 177 -1.45 29.87 -8.02
CA SER A 177 -1.44 28.47 -8.43
C SER A 177 -2.52 27.65 -7.71
N GLN A 178 -2.68 27.84 -6.39
CA GLN A 178 -3.74 27.18 -5.62
C GLN A 178 -5.15 27.63 -6.03
N LYS A 179 -5.36 28.91 -6.36
CA LYS A 179 -6.65 29.42 -6.86
C LYS A 179 -6.99 28.81 -8.21
N VAL A 180 -6.02 28.78 -9.12
CA VAL A 180 -6.16 28.18 -10.45
C VAL A 180 -6.49 26.68 -10.35
N GLU A 181 -5.75 25.92 -9.54
CA GLU A 181 -6.02 24.47 -9.38
C GLU A 181 -7.39 24.19 -8.73
N ARG A 182 -7.79 24.98 -7.72
CA ARG A 182 -9.14 24.85 -7.13
C ARG A 182 -10.23 25.14 -8.15
N ARG A 183 -10.07 26.19 -8.95
CA ARG A 183 -11.04 26.54 -9.99
C ARG A 183 -11.08 25.48 -11.09
N ARG A 184 -9.93 24.94 -11.49
CA ARG A 184 -9.81 23.84 -12.45
C ARG A 184 -10.53 22.59 -11.97
N ALA A 185 -10.29 22.18 -10.72
CA ALA A 185 -10.96 21.03 -10.11
C ALA A 185 -12.48 21.22 -10.09
N ALA A 186 -12.97 22.40 -9.68
CA ALA A 186 -14.40 22.71 -9.68
C ALA A 186 -15.01 22.69 -11.10
N PHE A 187 -14.28 23.20 -12.10
CA PHE A 187 -14.74 23.19 -13.48
C PHE A 187 -14.82 21.76 -14.04
N LEU A 188 -13.79 20.93 -13.86
CA LEU A 188 -13.80 19.53 -14.28
C LEU A 188 -14.88 18.72 -13.55
N GLN A 189 -15.10 18.97 -12.26
CA GLN A 189 -16.19 18.35 -11.50
C GLN A 189 -17.55 18.71 -12.09
N ALA A 190 -17.78 19.97 -12.47
CA ALA A 190 -19.01 20.38 -13.14
C ALA A 190 -19.21 19.65 -14.48
N LEU A 191 -18.17 19.58 -15.32
CA LEU A 191 -18.23 18.84 -16.59
C LEU A 191 -18.52 17.35 -16.40
N ARG A 192 -17.95 16.74 -15.36
CA ARG A 192 -18.23 15.36 -14.94
C ARG A 192 -19.67 15.19 -14.49
N SER A 193 -20.26 16.15 -13.75
CA SER A 193 -21.65 16.05 -13.32
C SER A 193 -22.67 16.19 -14.46
N GLU A 194 -22.30 16.90 -15.53
CA GLU A 194 -23.15 17.12 -16.71
C GLU A 194 -23.00 16.02 -17.78
N THR A 195 -22.06 15.08 -17.59
CA THR A 195 -21.72 14.07 -18.59
C THR A 195 -21.79 12.69 -17.99
N ARG A 196 -22.49 11.76 -18.65
CA ARG A 196 -22.44 10.35 -18.25
C ARG A 196 -21.04 9.78 -18.51
N VAL A 197 -20.28 9.57 -17.45
CA VAL A 197 -18.98 8.88 -17.47
C VAL A 197 -19.19 7.47 -16.91
N ALA A 198 -18.99 6.45 -17.75
CA ALA A 198 -19.03 5.05 -17.35
C ALA A 198 -17.60 4.49 -17.31
N VAL A 199 -17.12 4.11 -16.12
CA VAL A 199 -15.80 3.51 -15.93
C VAL A 199 -15.96 1.99 -15.85
N HIS A 200 -15.26 1.28 -16.72
CA HIS A 200 -15.27 -0.19 -16.80
C HIS A 200 -13.95 -0.82 -16.35
N LEU A 201 -13.08 -0.04 -15.71
CA LEU A 201 -11.84 -0.56 -15.13
C LEU A 201 -12.19 -1.39 -13.89
N SER A 202 -11.89 -2.69 -13.95
CA SER A 202 -12.14 -3.61 -12.83
C SER A 202 -10.97 -3.57 -11.85
N GLU A 203 -11.30 -3.57 -10.55
CA GLU A 203 -10.30 -3.74 -9.50
C GLU A 203 -9.70 -5.14 -9.53
N PRO A 204 -8.39 -5.28 -9.26
CA PRO A 204 -7.78 -6.60 -9.14
C PRO A 204 -8.34 -7.31 -7.90
N PRO A 205 -8.38 -8.66 -7.91
CA PRO A 205 -8.77 -9.41 -6.74
C PRO A 205 -7.83 -9.11 -5.57
N VAL A 206 -8.38 -9.01 -4.36
CA VAL A 206 -7.57 -8.86 -3.16
C VAL A 206 -6.89 -10.19 -2.85
N TYR A 207 -5.57 -10.26 -3.07
CA TYR A 207 -4.80 -11.43 -2.71
C TYR A 207 -4.81 -11.66 -1.19
N ARG A 208 -5.02 -12.92 -0.78
CA ARG A 208 -4.99 -13.35 0.61
C ARG A 208 -3.97 -14.45 0.79
N ALA A 209 -2.94 -14.17 1.55
CA ALA A 209 -1.96 -15.16 1.95
C ALA A 209 -2.61 -16.21 2.86
N GLN A 210 -2.39 -17.48 2.54
CA GLN A 210 -2.65 -18.58 3.46
C GLN A 210 -1.45 -18.69 4.41
N ILE A 211 -1.72 -18.56 5.71
CA ILE A 211 -0.69 -18.54 6.74
C ILE A 211 -1.12 -19.52 7.83
N ALA A 212 -0.31 -20.54 8.05
CA ALA A 212 -0.52 -21.46 9.15
C ALA A 212 -0.27 -20.74 10.48
N ILE A 213 -1.20 -20.88 11.42
CA ILE A 213 -1.13 -20.25 12.75
C ILE A 213 -1.10 -21.28 13.88
N ASP A 214 -1.11 -22.58 13.56
CA ASP A 214 -1.16 -23.65 14.54
C ASP A 214 0.07 -23.60 15.46
N GLY A 215 -0.18 -23.69 16.77
CA GLY A 215 0.86 -23.64 17.79
C GLY A 215 1.54 -22.27 17.96
N ALA A 216 1.18 -21.25 17.18
CA ALA A 216 1.65 -19.88 17.38
C ALA A 216 0.98 -19.24 18.61
N PRO A 217 1.69 -18.40 19.38
CA PRO A 217 1.06 -17.63 20.45
C PRO A 217 0.02 -16.67 19.88
N PHE A 218 -1.15 -16.60 20.52
CA PHE A 218 -2.20 -15.65 20.17
C PHE A 218 -2.87 -15.04 21.40
N ARG A 219 -3.56 -13.90 21.23
CA ARG A 219 -4.48 -13.31 22.22
C ARG A 219 -5.73 -12.77 21.52
N GLY A 220 -6.79 -12.55 22.29
CA GLY A 220 -8.12 -12.19 21.79
C GLY A 220 -9.01 -13.41 21.60
N GLY A 221 -10.06 -13.27 20.78
CA GLY A 221 -11.05 -14.34 20.60
C GLY A 221 -10.49 -15.52 19.82
N GLU A 222 -10.55 -16.73 20.36
CA GLU A 222 -10.04 -17.93 19.69
C GLU A 222 -10.75 -18.20 18.34
N ALA A 223 -12.07 -17.96 18.30
CA ALA A 223 -12.92 -18.06 17.12
C ALA A 223 -13.23 -16.69 16.48
N ALA A 224 -12.34 -15.71 16.66
CA ALA A 224 -12.54 -14.38 16.10
C ALA A 224 -12.68 -14.41 14.56
N PRO A 225 -13.67 -13.72 13.98
CA PRO A 225 -13.84 -13.63 12.53
C PRO A 225 -12.68 -12.91 11.82
N VAL A 226 -11.87 -12.15 12.56
CA VAL A 226 -10.68 -11.48 12.04
C VAL A 226 -9.44 -11.95 12.78
N THR A 227 -8.48 -12.52 12.03
CA THR A 227 -7.15 -12.86 12.52
C THR A 227 -6.12 -11.90 11.97
N ILE A 228 -5.32 -11.32 12.87
CA ILE A 228 -4.15 -10.50 12.55
C ILE A 228 -2.92 -11.37 12.85
N VAL A 229 -2.15 -11.72 11.83
CA VAL A 229 -0.85 -12.39 12.00
C VAL A 229 0.24 -11.34 11.93
N ALA A 230 1.01 -11.17 13.01
CA ALA A 230 2.10 -10.22 13.10
C ALA A 230 3.45 -10.93 12.99
N PHE A 231 4.19 -10.69 11.92
CA PHE A 231 5.60 -11.07 11.80
C PHE A 231 6.46 -9.97 12.41
N SER A 232 7.17 -10.31 13.48
CA SER A 232 7.77 -9.32 14.36
C SER A 232 9.15 -9.74 14.87
N ASP A 233 9.95 -8.75 15.25
CA ASP A 233 11.30 -8.90 15.78
C ASP A 233 11.39 -8.09 17.09
N PHE A 234 11.77 -8.75 18.19
CA PHE A 234 11.86 -8.12 19.51
C PHE A 234 12.89 -6.98 19.61
N HIS A 235 13.87 -6.93 18.70
CA HIS A 235 14.86 -5.86 18.62
C HIS A 235 14.49 -4.76 17.62
N CYS A 236 13.46 -4.95 16.80
CA CYS A 236 13.09 -3.96 15.80
C CYS A 236 12.40 -2.74 16.45
N PRO A 237 12.95 -1.52 16.28
CA PRO A 237 12.37 -0.31 16.88
C PRO A 237 10.96 -0.01 16.34
N PHE A 238 10.66 -0.41 15.11
CA PHE A 238 9.32 -0.27 14.53
C PHE A 238 8.32 -1.28 15.09
N CYS A 239 8.76 -2.50 15.41
CA CYS A 239 7.95 -3.48 16.14
C CYS A 239 7.62 -2.97 17.55
N LYS A 240 8.60 -2.40 18.25
CA LYS A 240 8.35 -1.72 19.54
C LYS A 240 7.32 -0.59 19.39
N ARG A 241 7.46 0.25 18.38
CA ARG A 241 6.59 1.41 18.14
C ARG A 241 5.14 1.06 17.86
N VAL A 242 4.87 -0.09 17.22
CA VAL A 242 3.49 -0.47 16.83
C VAL A 242 2.73 -1.20 17.95
N ASN A 243 3.41 -1.70 18.99
CA ASN A 243 2.75 -2.41 20.10
C ASN A 243 1.62 -1.61 20.78
N PRO A 244 1.76 -0.31 21.08
CA PRO A 244 0.65 0.50 21.58
C PRO A 244 -0.54 0.59 20.61
N THR A 245 -0.29 0.57 19.30
CA THR A 245 -1.36 0.52 18.28
C THR A 245 -2.08 -0.81 18.33
N LEU A 246 -1.34 -1.94 18.40
CA LEU A 246 -1.94 -3.28 18.52
C LEU A 246 -2.75 -3.41 19.81
N ALA A 247 -2.29 -2.83 20.93
CA ALA A 247 -3.06 -2.80 22.17
C ALA A 247 -4.39 -2.05 22.01
N GLN A 248 -4.38 -0.90 21.32
CA GLN A 248 -5.60 -0.16 20.99
C GLN A 248 -6.54 -0.97 20.08
N VAL A 249 -6.00 -1.70 19.09
CA VAL A 249 -6.78 -2.61 18.26
C VAL A 249 -7.45 -3.69 19.13
N MET A 250 -6.69 -4.39 19.98
CA MET A 250 -7.25 -5.43 20.84
C MET A 250 -8.32 -4.88 21.79
N SER A 251 -8.10 -3.69 22.36
CA SER A 251 -9.07 -3.02 23.23
C SER A 251 -10.35 -2.62 22.48
N ARG A 252 -10.23 -2.13 21.24
CA ARG A 252 -11.37 -1.68 20.42
C ARG A 252 -12.24 -2.83 19.93
N TYR A 253 -11.64 -3.96 19.59
CA TYR A 253 -12.35 -5.06 18.93
C TYR A 253 -12.71 -6.22 19.85
N GLY A 254 -11.97 -6.41 20.96
CA GLY A 254 -12.18 -7.52 21.89
C GLY A 254 -12.12 -8.88 21.17
N ASP A 255 -13.06 -9.76 21.49
CA ASP A 255 -13.12 -11.12 20.96
C ASP A 255 -13.44 -11.21 19.46
N ARG A 256 -13.72 -10.07 18.80
CA ARG A 256 -13.89 -10.03 17.34
C ARG A 256 -12.56 -10.11 16.58
N VAL A 257 -11.43 -9.93 17.27
CA VAL A 257 -10.09 -9.98 16.70
C VAL A 257 -9.22 -10.96 17.47
N ARG A 258 -8.43 -11.75 16.73
CA ARG A 258 -7.35 -12.59 17.22
C ARG A 258 -6.02 -12.04 16.72
N LEU A 259 -5.09 -11.75 17.63
CA LEU A 259 -3.72 -11.38 17.27
C LEU A 259 -2.81 -12.57 17.47
N VAL A 260 -2.21 -13.05 16.39
CA VAL A 260 -1.21 -14.13 16.35
C VAL A 260 0.18 -13.52 16.18
N PHE A 261 1.17 -14.02 16.92
CA PHE A 261 2.56 -13.59 16.81
C PHE A 261 3.38 -14.64 16.04
N ARG A 262 4.18 -14.19 15.07
CA ARG A 262 5.14 -14.99 14.30
C ARG A 262 6.52 -14.38 14.41
N ASP A 263 7.51 -15.21 14.68
CA ASP A 263 8.88 -14.74 14.87
C ASP A 263 9.52 -14.42 13.51
N PHE A 264 10.03 -13.20 13.34
CA PHE A 264 10.82 -12.87 12.16
C PHE A 264 12.07 -12.06 12.54
N PRO A 265 12.99 -12.66 13.33
CA PRO A 265 14.24 -12.01 13.70
C PRO A 265 15.07 -11.70 12.45
N LEU A 266 15.49 -10.45 12.31
CA LEU A 266 16.32 -10.00 11.20
C LEU A 266 17.79 -10.20 11.56
N ASP A 267 18.26 -11.45 11.61
CA ASP A 267 19.58 -11.85 12.18
C ASP A 267 20.76 -10.97 11.76
N LYS A 268 20.79 -10.50 10.50
CA LYS A 268 21.86 -9.63 9.99
C LYS A 268 21.83 -8.22 10.60
N LEU A 269 20.65 -7.72 10.94
CA LEU A 269 20.45 -6.40 11.55
C LEU A 269 20.40 -6.49 13.08
N HIS A 270 19.82 -7.56 13.62
CA HIS A 270 19.60 -7.77 15.04
C HIS A 270 20.07 -9.16 15.49
N PRO A 271 21.39 -9.38 15.68
CA PRO A 271 21.94 -10.70 15.99
C PRO A 271 21.37 -11.36 17.26
N GLN A 272 20.86 -10.56 18.21
CA GLN A 272 20.25 -11.07 19.44
C GLN A 272 18.76 -11.45 19.29
N ALA A 273 18.11 -11.10 18.16
CA ALA A 273 16.67 -11.27 17.98
C ALA A 273 16.23 -12.72 17.95
N ARG A 274 17.04 -13.60 17.37
CA ARG A 274 16.76 -15.03 17.35
C ARG A 274 16.70 -15.62 18.76
N ARG A 275 17.67 -15.26 19.61
CA ARG A 275 17.67 -15.71 21.01
C ARG A 275 16.46 -15.17 21.78
N ALA A 276 16.06 -13.92 21.54
CA ALA A 276 14.86 -13.34 22.14
C ALA A 276 13.56 -14.04 21.65
N ALA A 277 13.49 -14.42 20.37
CA ALA A 277 12.37 -15.19 19.81
C ALA A 277 12.26 -16.58 20.46
N GLU A 278 13.38 -17.30 20.58
CA GLU A 278 13.42 -18.59 21.28
C GLU A 278 13.03 -18.46 22.75
N ALA A 279 13.50 -17.41 23.43
CA ALA A 279 13.09 -17.08 24.80
C ALA A 279 11.58 -16.84 24.92
N GLY A 280 10.98 -16.10 23.99
CA GLY A 280 9.53 -15.92 23.91
C GLY A 280 8.79 -17.25 23.83
N ARG A 281 9.26 -18.19 23.00
CA ARG A 281 8.64 -19.53 22.91
C ARG A 281 8.84 -20.38 24.17
N CYS A 282 9.99 -20.29 24.84
CA CYS A 282 10.17 -20.91 26.15
C CYS A 282 9.19 -20.37 27.20
N ALA A 283 8.87 -19.06 27.14
CA ALA A 283 7.82 -18.49 27.97
C ALA A 283 6.42 -18.97 27.58
N LYS A 284 6.17 -19.21 26.28
CA LYS A 284 4.92 -19.81 25.78
C LYS A 284 4.68 -21.20 26.35
N ASP A 285 5.69 -22.05 26.45
CA ASP A 285 5.56 -23.40 27.01
C ASP A 285 5.07 -23.38 28.46
N GLN A 286 5.30 -22.27 29.17
CA GLN A 286 4.83 -22.03 30.54
C GLN A 286 3.57 -21.15 30.60
N GLY A 287 2.92 -20.89 29.46
CA GLY A 287 1.68 -20.11 29.38
C GLY A 287 1.84 -18.60 29.58
N LYS A 288 3.07 -18.06 29.50
CA LYS A 288 3.41 -16.67 29.82
C LYS A 288 4.04 -15.91 28.65
N PHE A 289 3.67 -16.27 27.42
CA PHE A 289 4.21 -15.65 26.21
C PHE A 289 3.99 -14.14 26.22
N TRP A 290 2.77 -13.65 26.48
CA TRP A 290 2.44 -12.24 26.33
C TRP A 290 3.07 -11.36 27.42
N GLU A 291 3.12 -11.86 28.66
CA GLU A 291 3.83 -11.18 29.75
C GLU A 291 5.33 -11.05 29.44
N TYR A 292 5.95 -12.11 28.92
CA TYR A 292 7.36 -12.08 28.53
C TYR A 292 7.61 -11.23 27.27
N HIS A 293 6.71 -11.29 26.28
CA HIS A 293 6.72 -10.48 25.07
C HIS A 293 6.73 -8.98 25.39
N ASP A 294 5.85 -8.55 26.31
CA ASP A 294 5.74 -7.15 26.68
C ASP A 294 7.01 -6.66 27.40
N LEU A 295 7.63 -7.51 28.23
CA LEU A 295 8.92 -7.22 28.86
C LEU A 295 10.06 -7.12 27.85
N LEU A 296 10.14 -8.02 26.86
CA LEU A 296 11.14 -7.93 25.80
C LEU A 296 11.04 -6.60 25.04
N PHE A 297 9.83 -6.19 24.64
CA PHE A 297 9.68 -4.92 23.92
C PHE A 297 9.92 -3.69 24.81
N ALA A 298 9.52 -3.73 26.08
CA ALA A 298 9.78 -2.65 27.02
C ALA A 298 11.29 -2.40 27.17
N ASN A 299 12.10 -3.47 27.22
CA ASN A 299 13.52 -3.42 27.53
C ASN A 299 14.47 -3.62 26.32
N ALA A 300 13.93 -3.76 25.10
CA ALA A 300 14.72 -3.84 23.89
C ALA A 300 15.69 -2.64 23.74
N PRO A 301 16.94 -2.84 23.28
CA PRO A 301 17.43 -4.07 22.65
C PRO A 301 18.23 -5.02 23.57
N SER A 302 18.04 -4.98 24.89
CA SER A 302 18.79 -5.87 25.78
C SER A 302 18.24 -7.30 25.72
N ALA A 303 19.06 -8.25 25.24
CA ALA A 303 18.72 -9.67 25.17
C ALA A 303 19.95 -10.59 25.37
N ASP A 304 20.92 -10.15 26.18
CA ASP A 304 21.92 -11.07 26.72
C ASP A 304 21.27 -12.08 27.68
N SER A 305 22.03 -13.11 28.07
CA SER A 305 21.46 -14.19 28.87
C SER A 305 20.90 -13.71 30.22
N ASP A 306 21.57 -12.76 30.87
CA ASP A 306 21.18 -12.26 32.19
C ASP A 306 19.91 -11.40 32.09
N ALA A 307 19.79 -10.60 31.04
CA ALA A 307 18.59 -9.83 30.73
C ALA A 307 17.39 -10.77 30.48
N LEU A 308 17.56 -11.79 29.62
CA LEU A 308 16.48 -12.73 29.30
C LEU A 308 15.99 -13.49 30.54
N THR A 309 16.89 -13.94 31.41
CA THR A 309 16.56 -14.57 32.70
C THR A 309 15.89 -13.59 33.67
N THR A 310 16.32 -12.32 33.69
CA THR A 310 15.70 -11.28 34.51
C THR A 310 14.25 -11.05 34.10
N TYR A 311 13.97 -10.94 32.80
CA TYR A 311 12.60 -10.81 32.30
C TYR A 311 11.78 -12.06 32.59
N ALA A 312 12.40 -13.24 32.61
CA ALA A 312 11.71 -14.49 32.89
C ALA A 312 11.20 -14.51 34.33
N ARG A 313 12.05 -14.08 35.26
CA ARG A 313 11.70 -13.90 36.66
C ARG A 313 10.57 -12.87 36.85
N GLN A 314 10.65 -11.74 36.15
CA GLN A 314 9.62 -10.69 36.20
C GLN A 314 8.26 -11.17 35.64
N ALA A 315 8.26 -12.03 34.62
CA ALA A 315 7.06 -12.66 34.07
C ALA A 315 6.50 -13.80 34.95
N GLY A 316 7.21 -14.19 36.01
CA GLY A 316 6.82 -15.28 36.91
C GLY A 316 7.04 -16.68 36.33
N LEU A 317 8.04 -16.84 35.46
CA LEU A 317 8.42 -18.14 34.88
C LEU A 317 9.21 -19.00 35.87
N ASP A 318 9.15 -20.33 35.70
CA ASP A 318 10.15 -21.26 36.23
C ASP A 318 11.48 -21.00 35.51
N VAL A 319 12.34 -20.22 36.17
CA VAL A 319 13.63 -19.77 35.62
C VAL A 319 14.54 -20.96 35.26
N PRO A 320 14.77 -21.96 36.14
CA PRO A 320 15.55 -23.14 35.76
C PRO A 320 15.03 -23.87 34.51
N GLY A 321 13.70 -24.06 34.38
CA GLY A 321 13.10 -24.67 33.19
C GLY A 321 13.28 -23.82 31.94
N PHE A 322 13.11 -22.51 32.08
CA PHE A 322 13.31 -21.53 31.01
C PHE A 322 14.76 -21.51 30.50
N GLU A 323 15.75 -21.48 31.40
CA GLU A 323 17.17 -21.50 31.03
C GLU A 323 17.55 -22.79 30.31
N ARG A 324 17.04 -23.95 30.76
CA ARG A 324 17.21 -25.23 30.05
C ARG A 324 16.59 -25.19 28.65
N CYS A 325 15.40 -24.64 28.51
CA CYS A 325 14.72 -24.52 27.22
C CYS A 325 15.53 -23.66 26.22
N ILE A 326 16.07 -22.52 26.65
CA ILE A 326 16.88 -21.66 25.78
C ILE A 326 18.22 -22.33 25.45
N SER A 327 18.93 -22.86 26.45
CA SER A 327 20.28 -23.42 26.25
C SER A 327 20.29 -24.68 25.39
N SER A 328 19.20 -25.44 25.37
CA SER A 328 19.03 -26.61 24.49
C SER A 328 18.55 -26.25 23.08
N GLY A 329 18.17 -25.00 22.81
CA GLY A 329 17.67 -24.58 21.51
C GLY A 329 16.34 -25.24 21.12
N THR A 330 15.51 -25.62 22.11
CA THR A 330 14.24 -26.34 21.91
C THR A 330 13.38 -25.76 20.80
N HIS A 331 13.37 -24.43 20.66
CA HIS A 331 12.52 -23.71 19.73
C HIS A 331 13.23 -23.18 18.47
N ALA A 332 14.53 -23.45 18.30
CA ALA A 332 15.30 -22.93 17.17
C ALA A 332 14.67 -23.31 15.81
N ALA A 333 14.21 -24.56 15.67
CA ALA A 333 13.54 -25.03 14.46
C ALA A 333 12.18 -24.35 14.23
N ALA A 334 11.46 -24.01 15.29
CA ALA A 334 10.17 -23.32 15.18
C ALA A 334 10.36 -21.86 14.75
N VAL A 335 11.34 -21.16 15.33
CA VAL A 335 11.74 -19.82 14.89
C VAL A 335 12.21 -19.84 13.43
N GLN A 336 13.00 -20.85 13.04
CA GLN A 336 13.44 -20.97 11.64
C GLN A 336 12.27 -21.17 10.67
N ARG A 337 11.26 -21.98 11.01
CA ARG A 337 10.06 -22.14 10.17
C ARG A 337 9.28 -20.83 10.01
N ASP A 338 9.21 -20.01 11.05
CA ASP A 338 8.55 -18.70 10.94
C ASP A 338 9.32 -17.75 10.02
N ILE A 339 10.66 -17.78 10.06
CA ILE A 339 11.54 -17.03 9.14
C ILE A 339 11.36 -17.50 7.70
N ASP A 340 11.39 -18.81 7.46
CA ASP A 340 11.24 -19.38 6.12
C ASP A 340 9.87 -19.03 5.53
N GLU A 341 8.83 -19.09 6.35
CA GLU A 341 7.48 -18.66 5.97
C GLU A 341 7.42 -17.16 5.63
N ALA A 342 8.06 -16.30 6.42
CA ALA A 342 8.15 -14.87 6.14
C ALA A 342 8.86 -14.61 4.79
N ILE A 343 9.96 -15.31 4.52
CA ILE A 343 10.70 -15.22 3.25
C ILE A 343 9.84 -15.71 2.08
N ARG A 344 9.14 -16.85 2.24
CA ARG A 344 8.23 -17.41 1.23
C ARG A 344 7.10 -16.43 0.89
N LEU A 345 6.60 -15.70 1.88
CA LEU A 345 5.59 -14.65 1.70
C LEU A 345 6.17 -13.35 1.10
N GLY A 346 7.47 -13.32 0.80
CA GLY A 346 8.17 -12.17 0.20
C GLY A 346 8.44 -11.04 1.19
N LEU A 347 8.39 -11.29 2.50
CA LEU A 347 8.65 -10.26 3.51
C LEU A 347 10.14 -9.94 3.59
N THR A 348 10.48 -8.65 3.55
CA THR A 348 11.87 -8.18 3.58
C THR A 348 12.25 -7.47 4.89
N GLY A 349 11.35 -7.44 5.88
CA GLY A 349 11.58 -6.74 7.14
C GLY A 349 10.41 -6.88 8.12
N THR A 350 10.48 -6.14 9.22
CA THR A 350 9.47 -6.13 10.30
C THR A 350 9.11 -4.69 10.73
N PRO A 351 7.89 -4.47 11.27
CA PRO A 351 6.79 -5.42 11.39
C PRO A 351 6.03 -5.57 10.06
N ASN A 352 5.46 -6.75 9.84
CA ASN A 352 4.47 -6.98 8.78
C ASN A 352 3.24 -7.67 9.38
N PHE A 353 2.07 -7.33 8.86
CA PHE A 353 0.80 -7.85 9.35
C PHE A 353 -0.01 -8.47 8.24
N PHE A 354 -0.72 -9.55 8.53
CA PHE A 354 -1.75 -10.09 7.65
C PHE A 354 -3.09 -10.08 8.36
N ILE A 355 -4.05 -9.32 7.85
CA ILE A 355 -5.42 -9.24 8.38
C ILE A 355 -6.29 -10.12 7.49
N ASN A 356 -6.66 -11.30 7.96
CA ASN A 356 -7.29 -12.36 7.15
C ASN A 356 -6.53 -12.61 5.82
N GLY A 357 -5.20 -12.67 5.90
CA GLY A 357 -4.33 -12.89 4.75
C GLY A 357 -4.02 -11.64 3.91
N ARG A 358 -4.62 -10.48 4.20
CA ARG A 358 -4.29 -9.21 3.50
C ARG A 358 -3.09 -8.54 4.14
N LEU A 359 -2.04 -8.31 3.35
CA LEU A 359 -0.80 -7.69 3.83
C LEU A 359 -0.99 -6.22 4.21
N LEU A 360 -0.46 -5.84 5.38
CA LEU A 360 -0.29 -4.48 5.86
C LEU A 360 1.16 -4.31 6.32
N VAL A 361 1.93 -3.48 5.61
CA VAL A 361 3.38 -3.37 5.77
C VAL A 361 3.77 -2.28 6.76
N GLY A 362 4.67 -2.60 7.68
CA GLY A 362 5.33 -1.65 8.57
C GLY A 362 4.51 -1.24 9.79
N ALA A 363 5.11 -0.38 10.62
CA ALA A 363 4.46 0.17 11.81
C ALA A 363 3.42 1.23 11.40
N GLN A 364 2.21 0.78 11.13
CA GLN A 364 1.09 1.59 10.65
C GLN A 364 0.31 2.25 11.80
N PRO A 365 -0.37 3.38 11.53
CA PRO A 365 -1.26 4.02 12.50
C PRO A 365 -2.55 3.20 12.69
N LEU A 366 -3.27 3.46 13.79
CA LEU A 366 -4.47 2.72 14.18
C LEU A 366 -5.52 2.69 13.07
N GLU A 367 -5.69 3.79 12.36
CA GLU A 367 -6.69 3.98 11.30
C GLU A 367 -6.50 2.99 10.15
N SER A 368 -5.26 2.62 9.83
CA SER A 368 -4.97 1.61 8.80
C SER A 368 -5.47 0.22 9.22
N PHE A 369 -5.28 -0.15 10.49
CA PHE A 369 -5.80 -1.41 11.03
C PHE A 369 -7.33 -1.39 11.09
N VAL A 370 -7.92 -0.32 11.63
CA VAL A 370 -9.37 -0.16 11.76
C VAL A 370 -10.07 -0.31 10.42
N ARG A 371 -9.56 0.36 9.38
CA ARG A 371 -10.13 0.27 8.03
C ARG A 371 -10.17 -1.17 7.53
N MET A 372 -9.06 -1.90 7.63
CA MET A 372 -8.98 -3.28 7.15
C MET A 372 -9.84 -4.23 7.99
N ILE A 373 -9.81 -4.11 9.32
CA ILE A 373 -10.61 -4.96 10.22
C ILE A 373 -12.12 -4.72 9.98
N ASP A 374 -12.56 -3.47 9.84
CA ASP A 374 -13.97 -3.14 9.60
C ASP A 374 -14.45 -3.60 8.21
N GLU A 375 -13.56 -3.68 7.22
CA GLU A 375 -13.84 -4.32 5.93
C GLU A 375 -14.03 -5.83 6.08
N GLU A 376 -13.12 -6.53 6.78
CA GLU A 376 -13.23 -7.98 6.98
C GLU A 376 -14.46 -8.34 7.82
N LEU A 377 -14.76 -7.59 8.87
CA LEU A 377 -15.95 -7.81 9.70
C LEU A 377 -17.27 -7.59 8.94
N ARG A 378 -17.28 -6.76 7.88
CA ARG A 378 -18.45 -6.60 7.02
C ARG A 378 -18.64 -7.77 6.06
N GLN A 379 -17.55 -8.43 5.65
CA GLN A 379 -17.59 -9.59 4.76
C GLN A 379 -17.91 -10.90 5.49
N ALA A 380 -17.66 -10.95 6.81
CA ALA A 380 -17.96 -12.11 7.66
C ALA A 380 -19.43 -12.19 8.14
N LYS A 381 -20.25 -11.19 7.80
CA LYS A 381 -21.71 -11.18 8.04
C LYS A 381 -22.42 -11.65 6.78
#